data_AF-X1JQ62-F1
#
_entry.id   AF-X1JQ62-F1
#
_cell.length_a   1.000
_cell.length_b   1.000
_cell.length_c   1.000
_cell.angle_alpha   90.00
_cell.angle_beta   90.00
_cell.angle_gamma   90.00
#
_symmetry.space_group_name_H-M   'P 1'
#
loop_
_entity.id
_entity.type
_entity.pdbx_description
1 polymer ?
#
loop_
_entity_poly.entity_id
_entity_poly.type
_entity_poly.pdbx_seq_one_letter_code
_entity_poly.pdbx_strand_id
1 'polypeptide(L)' 'MPSIFHFSIDFLLKELQEIQDLNIPGILLFGLPEKKDEVGSGAYDPEGIIQKAVAAIKARFPDLIVITDICMCEY' A
#
# COMPACT_ATOMS: atom_id res chain seq x y z
N MET A 1 -14.82 8.40 5.16
CA MET A 1 -14.63 8.04 6.58
C MET A 1 -13.89 9.20 7.23
N PRO A 2 -14.44 9.88 8.25
CA PRO A 2 -13.72 10.96 8.94
C PRO A 2 -12.40 10.46 9.52
N SER A 3 -11.34 11.29 9.48
CA SER A 3 -9.99 10.98 9.97
C SER A 3 -9.27 9.83 9.27
N ILE A 4 -9.70 9.46 8.06
CA ILE A 4 -9.01 8.47 7.22
C ILE A 4 -8.58 9.16 5.93
N PHE A 5 -7.33 8.95 5.56
CA PHE A 5 -6.67 9.65 4.48
C PHE A 5 -6.07 8.67 3.47
N HIS A 6 -5.90 9.14 2.23
CA HIS A 6 -5.07 8.47 1.24
C HIS A 6 -3.65 9.01 1.36
N PHE A 7 -2.68 8.09 1.33
CA PHE A 7 -1.28 8.41 1.43
C PHE A 7 -0.59 8.13 0.10
N SER A 8 0.23 9.07 -0.36
CA SER A 8 1.31 8.74 -1.29
C SER A 8 2.36 7.90 -0.58
N ILE A 9 3.22 7.21 -1.34
CA ILE A 9 4.23 6.30 -0.77
C ILE A 9 5.14 7.03 0.22
N ASP A 10 5.56 8.26 -0.08
CA ASP A 10 6.47 9.02 0.79
C ASP A 10 5.84 9.40 2.14
N PHE A 11 4.53 9.71 2.18
CA PHE A 11 3.81 9.96 3.42
C PHE A 11 3.44 8.67 4.15
N LEU A 12 3.09 7.60 3.41
CA LEU A 12 2.87 6.27 3.98
C LEU A 12 4.10 5.82 4.78
N LEU A 13 5.30 5.98 4.24
CA LEU A 13 6.53 5.60 4.95
C LEU A 13 6.79 6.43 6.22
N LYS A 14 6.24 7.65 6.33
CA LYS A 14 6.31 8.44 7.56
C LYS A 14 5.31 7.90 8.58
N GLU A 15 4.09 7.62 8.15
CA GLU A 15 3.04 7.02 8.99
C GLU A 15 3.48 5.68 9.58
N LEU A 16 4.14 4.84 8.79
CA LEU A 16 4.61 3.52 9.25
C LEU A 16 5.67 3.58 10.35
N GLN A 17 6.35 4.72 10.52
CA GLN A 17 7.23 4.90 11.68
C GLN A 17 6.42 4.90 12.97
N GLU A 18 5.31 5.63 13.02
CA GLU A 18 4.42 5.67 14.18
C GLU A 18 3.78 4.29 14.43
N ILE A 19 3.35 3.60 13.36
CA ILE A 19 2.82 2.23 13.44
C ILE A 19 3.82 1.27 14.09
N GLN A 20 5.11 1.38 13.73
CA GLN A 20 6.17 0.57 14.33
C GLN A 20 6.41 0.92 15.80
N ASP A 21 6.44 2.22 16.13
CA ASP A 21 6.64 2.69 17.52
C ASP A 21 5.47 2.24 18.43
N LEU A 22 4.27 2.09 17.86
CA LEU A 22 3.08 1.55 18.53
C LEU A 22 3.05 0.01 18.61
N ASN A 23 4.08 -0.68 18.11
CA ASN A 23 4.18 -2.14 18.05
C ASN A 23 3.04 -2.83 17.28
N ILE A 24 2.51 -2.17 16.26
CA ILE A 24 1.50 -2.77 15.38
C ILE A 24 2.24 -3.70 14.39
N PRO A 25 1.89 -5.00 14.34
CA PRO A 25 2.73 -6.00 13.67
C PRO A 25 2.59 -5.99 12.14
N GLY A 26 1.54 -5.39 11.60
CA GLY A 26 1.30 -5.41 10.17
C GLY A 26 0.20 -4.49 9.67
N ILE A 27 0.14 -4.37 8.35
CA ILE A 27 -0.78 -3.50 7.61
C ILE A 27 -1.43 -4.25 6.45
N LEU A 28 -2.62 -3.80 6.06
CA LEU A 28 -3.30 -4.20 4.83
C LEU A 28 -3.31 -3.02 3.86
N LEU A 29 -2.74 -3.21 2.67
CA LEU A 29 -2.67 -2.18 1.65
C LEU A 29 -3.89 -2.23 0.73
N PHE A 30 -4.49 -1.05 0.51
CA PHE A 30 -5.46 -0.79 -0.53
C PHE A 30 -4.86 0.22 -1.53
N GLY A 31 -4.82 -0.16 -2.80
CA GLY A 31 -4.18 0.62 -3.86
C GLY A 31 -5.20 1.49 -4.59
N LEU A 32 -4.83 2.73 -4.88
CA LEU A 32 -5.61 3.61 -5.74
C LEU A 32 -4.78 3.91 -7.01
N PRO A 33 -5.00 3.21 -8.13
CA PRO A 33 -4.28 3.46 -9.37
C PRO A 33 -4.75 4.75 -10.03
N GLU A 34 -3.94 5.31 -10.92
CA GLU A 34 -4.31 6.52 -11.68
C GLU A 34 -5.44 6.29 -12.69
N LYS A 35 -5.54 5.06 -13.20
CA LYS A 35 -6.52 4.65 -14.21
C LYS A 35 -7.02 3.25 -13.91
N LYS A 36 -8.28 3.03 -14.27
CA LYS A 36 -8.91 1.72 -14.30
C LYS A 36 -9.09 1.24 -15.73
N ASP A 37 -9.15 -0.07 -15.93
CA ASP A 37 -9.55 -0.68 -17.19
C ASP A 37 -10.48 -1.88 -16.97
N GLU A 38 -11.12 -2.34 -18.06
CA GLU A 38 -12.15 -3.39 -18.01
C GLU A 38 -11.62 -4.76 -17.52
N VAL A 39 -10.30 -4.95 -17.46
CA VAL A 39 -9.67 -6.22 -17.07
C VAL A 39 -8.80 -6.10 -15.82
N GLY A 40 -8.80 -4.92 -15.17
CA GLY A 40 -8.00 -4.65 -13.98
C GLY A 40 -6.49 -4.77 -14.21
N SER A 41 -5.96 -4.36 -15.37
CA SER A 41 -4.55 -4.64 -15.71
C SER A 41 -3.53 -4.03 -14.75
N GLY A 42 -3.89 -2.92 -14.11
CA GLY A 42 -3.07 -2.28 -13.06
C GLY A 42 -2.86 -3.13 -11.81
N ALA A 43 -3.71 -4.14 -11.55
CA ALA A 43 -3.60 -5.00 -10.37
C ALA A 43 -2.34 -5.89 -10.40
N TYR A 44 -1.87 -6.23 -11.60
CA TYR A 44 -0.71 -7.11 -11.83
C TYR A 44 0.43 -6.41 -12.58
N ASP A 45 0.37 -5.09 -12.73
CA ASP A 45 1.49 -4.31 -13.28
C ASP A 45 2.69 -4.38 -12.31
N PRO A 46 3.88 -4.85 -12.74
CA PRO A 46 5.08 -4.85 -11.89
C PRO A 46 5.45 -3.44 -11.39
N GLU A 47 5.03 -2.39 -12.10
CA GLU A 47 5.22 -0.99 -11.75
C GLU A 47 3.96 -0.34 -11.14
N GLY A 48 2.97 -1.15 -10.75
CA GLY A 48 1.74 -0.70 -10.11
C GLY A 48 1.94 -0.08 -8.72
N ILE A 49 0.92 0.64 -8.23
CA ILE A 49 1.02 1.40 -6.99
C ILE A 49 1.24 0.49 -5.76
N ILE A 50 0.60 -0.67 -5.72
CA ILE A 50 0.79 -1.65 -4.64
C ILE A 50 2.20 -2.23 -4.68
N GLN A 51 2.70 -2.59 -5.86
CA GLN A 51 4.01 -3.19 -6.06
C GLN A 51 5.11 -2.23 -5.60
N LYS A 52 5.01 -0.95 -6.02
CA LYS A 52 5.92 0.12 -5.57
C LYS A 52 5.84 0.36 -4.07
N ALA A 53 4.63 0.37 -3.50
CA ALA A 53 4.45 0.55 -2.06
C ALA A 53 5.08 -0.61 -1.27
N VAL A 54 4.82 -1.87 -1.65
CA VAL A 54 5.40 -3.05 -0.99
C VAL A 54 6.93 -3.01 -1.03
N ALA A 55 7.53 -2.71 -2.18
CA ALA A 55 8.98 -2.61 -2.32
C ALA A 55 9.56 -1.52 -1.41
N ALA A 56 8.96 -0.33 -1.41
CA ALA A 56 9.40 0.80 -0.58
C ALA A 56 9.25 0.50 0.93
N ILE A 57 8.14 -0.12 1.34
CA ILE A 57 7.89 -0.52 2.72
C ILE A 57 8.92 -1.55 3.15
N LYS A 58 9.13 -2.61 2.37
CA LYS A 58 10.08 -3.68 2.73
C LYS A 58 11.53 -3.22 2.75
N ALA A 59 11.89 -2.20 1.97
CA ALA A 59 13.22 -1.60 2.02
C ALA A 59 13.48 -0.87 3.36
N ARG A 60 12.46 -0.29 4.00
CA ARG A 60 12.61 0.51 5.22
C ARG A 60 12.16 -0.20 6.49
N PHE A 61 11.15 -1.06 6.40
CA PHE A 61 10.51 -1.79 7.49
C PHE A 61 10.47 -3.29 7.13
N PRO A 62 11.64 -3.97 7.06
CA PRO A 62 11.73 -5.35 6.55
C PRO A 62 10.86 -6.33 7.36
N ASP A 63 10.75 -6.12 8.68
CA ASP A 63 10.04 -6.99 9.60
C ASP A 63 8.54 -6.72 9.69
N LEU A 64 8.05 -5.59 9.17
CA LEU A 64 6.61 -5.27 9.17
C LEU A 64 5.86 -6.26 8.28
N ILE A 65 4.79 -6.87 8.80
CA ILE A 65 3.93 -7.75 8.00
C ILE A 65 3.13 -6.88 7.03
N VAL A 66 3.30 -7.14 5.74
CA VAL A 66 2.57 -6.42 4.68
C VAL A 66 1.62 -7.40 4.02
N ILE A 67 0.33 -7.11 4.12
CA ILE A 67 -0.76 -7.83 3.47
C ILE A 67 -1.25 -6.95 2.32
N THR A 68 -1.45 -7.53 1.14
CA THR A 68 -2.02 -6.85 -0.01
C THR A 68 -3.45 -7.33 -0.22
N ASP A 69 -4.39 -6.40 -0.39
CA ASP A 69 -5.73 -6.76 -0.86
C ASP A 69 -5.64 -7.31 -2.31
N ILE A 70 -6.16 -8.51 -2.54
CA ILE A 70 -6.14 -9.17 -3.85
C ILE A 70 -7.55 -9.11 -4.41
N CYS A 71 -7.80 -8.06 -5.20
CA CYS A 71 -9.07 -7.79 -5.86
C CYS A 71 -8.84 -6.98 -7.14
N MET A 72 -9.89 -6.78 -7.93
CA MET A 72 -9.88 -5.94 -9.14
C MET A 72 -10.80 -4.72 -9.02
N CYS A 73 -11.52 -4.51 -7.90
CA CYS A 73 -12.49 -3.42 -7.78
C CYS A 73 -11.89 -2.01 -7.94
N GLU A 74 -10.61 -1.85 -7.58
CA GLU A 74 -9.90 -0.58 -7.70
C GLU A 74 -9.10 -0.42 -9.00
N TYR A 75 -9.07 -1.42 -9.88
CA TYR A 75 -8.24 -1.44 -11.09
C TYR A 75 -9.06 -1.49 -12.37
#